data_AF-A0A7V2T7U8-F1
#
_entry.id   AF-A0A7V2T7U8-F1
#
_cell.length_a   1.000
_cell.length_b   1.000
_cell.length_c   1.000
_cell.angle_alpha   90.00
_cell.angle_beta   90.00
_cell.angle_gamma   90.00
#
_symmetry.space_group_name_H-M   'P 1'
#
loop_
_entity.id
_entity.type
_entity.pdbx_description
1 polymer ?
#
loop_
_entity_poly.entity_id
_entity_poly.type
_entity_poly.pdbx_seq_one_letter_code
_entity_poly.pdbx_strand_id
1 'polypeptide(L)'
;MDKALRFARTLERLVSTVGRIFAWLSLPLAAVIVFDVVTRRFFVLGSTKLQELEWHLHAALFLMLLGYAYLRDAHVRIDILRERMSPRTSAWVEVIGCLLFLIPYSMLIIYYAVNFWERSFALDE
;
A
#
# COMPACT_ATOMS: atom_id res chain seq x y z
N MET A 1 13.44 -16.36 23.15
CA MET A 1 13.77 -15.32 22.16
C MET A 1 13.73 -15.85 20.72
N ASP A 2 14.29 -17.03 20.45
CA ASP A 2 14.43 -17.57 19.09
C ASP A 2 13.12 -17.83 18.34
N LYS A 3 12.05 -18.24 19.05
CA LYS A 3 10.73 -18.46 18.44
C LYS A 3 10.14 -17.16 17.88
N ALA A 4 10.20 -16.06 18.65
CA ALA A 4 9.70 -14.76 18.23
C ALA A 4 10.50 -14.19 17.04
N LEU A 5 11.84 -14.32 17.07
CA LEU A 5 12.70 -13.90 15.96
C LEU A 5 12.48 -14.74 14.70
N ARG A 6 12.23 -16.04 14.84
CA ARG A 6 11.85 -16.89 13.69
C ARG A 6 10.51 -16.45 13.09
N PHE A 7 9.52 -16.17 13.94
CA PHE A 7 8.22 -15.69 13.49
C PHE A 7 8.31 -14.36 12.74
N ALA A 8 9.04 -13.38 13.29
CA ALA A 8 9.28 -12.10 12.65
C ALA A 8 9.93 -12.25 11.26
N ARG A 9 10.95 -13.10 11.13
CA ARG A 9 11.60 -13.39 9.84
C ARG A 9 10.66 -14.03 8.83
N THR A 10 9.72 -14.87 9.27
CA THR A 10 8.71 -15.46 8.39
C THR A 10 7.77 -14.38 7.84
N LEU A 11 7.30 -13.47 8.70
CA LEU A 11 6.46 -12.35 8.28
C LEU A 11 7.20 -11.42 7.33
N GLU A 12 8.46 -11.08 7.64
CA GLU A 12 9.31 -10.25 6.79
C GLU A 12 9.48 -10.86 5.39
N ARG A 13 9.70 -12.18 5.31
CA ARG A 13 9.80 -12.90 4.03
C ARG A 13 8.48 -12.86 3.27
N LEU A 14 7.35 -13.07 3.94
CA LEU A 14 6.04 -13.02 3.31
C LEU A 14 5.79 -11.65 2.69
N VAL A 15 5.94 -10.59 3.48
CA VAL A 15 5.75 -9.19 3.02
C VAL A 15 6.73 -8.86 1.90
N SER A 16 7.98 -9.31 2.02
CA SER A 16 9.00 -9.09 0.99
C SER A 16 8.69 -9.80 -0.33
N THR A 17 8.19 -11.03 -0.29
CA THR A 17 7.84 -11.77 -1.50
C THR A 17 6.62 -11.17 -2.16
N VAL A 18 5.58 -10.85 -1.39
CA VAL A 18 4.37 -10.17 -1.90
C VAL A 18 4.75 -8.84 -2.56
N GLY A 19 5.51 -7.99 -1.87
CA GLY A 19 5.94 -6.70 -2.41
C GLY A 19 6.73 -6.82 -3.72
N ARG A 20 7.63 -7.82 -3.84
CA ARG A 20 8.39 -8.06 -5.08
C ARG A 20 7.52 -8.56 -6.22
N ILE A 21 6.53 -9.42 -5.95
CA ILE A 21 5.61 -9.91 -6.98
C ILE A 21 4.75 -8.74 -7.48
N PHE A 22 4.15 -7.98 -6.55
CA PHE A 22 3.28 -6.86 -6.89
C PHE A 22 4.03 -5.67 -7.49
N ALA A 23 5.35 -5.54 -7.27
CA ALA A 23 6.16 -4.51 -7.92
C ALA A 23 6.09 -4.60 -9.46
N TRP A 24 5.84 -5.79 -10.02
CA TRP A 24 5.64 -5.97 -11.45
C TRP A 24 4.38 -5.27 -11.98
N LEU A 25 3.39 -4.93 -11.14
CA LEU A 25 2.24 -4.11 -11.54
C LEU A 25 2.63 -2.69 -11.96
N SER A 26 3.84 -2.23 -11.62
CA SER A 26 4.34 -0.94 -12.09
C SER A 26 4.47 -0.88 -13.61
N LEU A 27 4.79 -1.99 -14.28
CA LEU A 27 4.92 -2.06 -15.73
C LEU A 27 3.57 -1.86 -16.45
N PRO A 28 2.50 -2.64 -16.16
CA PRO A 28 1.20 -2.39 -16.78
C PRO A 28 0.62 -1.03 -16.38
N LEU A 29 0.82 -0.57 -15.13
CA LEU A 29 0.40 0.79 -14.73
C LEU A 29 1.07 1.85 -15.61
N ALA A 30 2.40 1.78 -15.78
CA ALA A 30 3.14 2.73 -16.63
C ALA A 30 2.67 2.65 -18.09
N ALA A 31 2.41 1.45 -18.61
CA ALA A 31 1.90 1.27 -19.97
C ALA A 31 0.51 1.92 -20.15
N VAL A 32 -0.41 1.74 -19.19
CA VAL A 32 -1.74 2.36 -19.24
C VAL A 32 -1.64 3.88 -19.17
N ILE A 33 -0.83 4.43 -18.26
CA ILE A 33 -0.63 5.89 -18.14
C ILE A 33 -0.06 6.48 -19.44
N VAL A 34 0.98 5.85 -20.01
CA VAL A 34 1.57 6.33 -21.27
C VAL A 34 0.53 6.28 -22.39
N PHE A 35 -0.25 5.20 -22.48
CA PHE A 35 -1.29 5.07 -23.48
C PHE A 35 -2.40 6.14 -23.31
N ASP A 36 -2.89 6.36 -22.09
CA ASP A 36 -3.89 7.39 -21.80
C ASP A 36 -3.37 8.80 -22.12
N VAL A 37 -2.14 9.13 -21.72
CA VAL A 37 -1.54 10.45 -21.99
C VAL A 37 -1.37 10.67 -23.49
N VAL A 38 -0.89 9.68 -24.25
CA VAL A 38 -0.70 9.77 -25.70
C VAL A 38 -2.05 9.93 -26.41
N THR A 39 -3.03 9.08 -26.08
CA THR A 39 -4.37 9.14 -26.70
C THR A 39 -5.10 10.45 -26.38
N ARG A 40 -4.99 10.94 -25.16
CA ARG A 40 -5.57 12.22 -24.76
C ARG A 40 -4.90 13.41 -25.43
N ARG A 41 -3.57 13.39 -25.56
CA ARG A 41 -2.82 14.53 -26.09
C ARG A 41 -2.87 14.63 -27.61
N PHE A 42 -2.78 13.50 -28.31
CA PHE A 42 -2.66 13.49 -29.78
C PHE A 42 -3.95 13.11 -30.49
N PHE A 43 -4.83 12.36 -29.84
CA PHE A 43 -6.07 11.85 -30.44
C PHE A 43 -7.34 12.43 -29.79
N VAL A 44 -7.21 13.23 -28.72
CA VAL A 44 -8.33 13.86 -27.97
C VAL A 44 -9.35 12.83 -27.48
N LEU A 45 -8.90 11.59 -27.29
CA LEU A 45 -9.71 10.51 -26.73
C LEU A 45 -9.50 10.49 -25.22
N GLY A 46 -10.52 10.91 -24.47
CA GLY A 46 -10.57 10.73 -23.01
C GLY A 46 -11.43 9.52 -22.68
N SER A 47 -10.89 8.55 -21.95
CA SER A 47 -11.66 7.38 -21.49
C SER A 47 -11.66 7.30 -19.98
N THR A 48 -12.84 7.49 -19.37
CA THR A 48 -13.03 7.31 -17.93
C THR A 48 -12.64 5.88 -17.50
N LYS A 49 -12.88 4.87 -18.35
CA LYS A 49 -12.49 3.48 -18.04
C LYS A 49 -10.98 3.29 -17.92
N LEU A 50 -10.19 4.00 -18.73
CA LEU A 50 -8.72 3.95 -18.61
C LEU A 50 -8.25 4.64 -17.33
N GLN A 51 -8.82 5.81 -17.01
CA GLN A 51 -8.53 6.52 -15.78
C GLN A 51 -8.87 5.69 -14.53
N GLU A 52 -10.03 5.03 -14.53
CA GLU A 52 -10.41 4.10 -13.47
C GLU A 52 -9.40 2.95 -13.36
N LEU A 53 -8.98 2.35 -14.49
CA LEU A 53 -7.98 1.28 -14.47
C LEU A 53 -6.63 1.74 -13.90
N GLU A 54 -6.18 2.97 -14.21
CA GLU A 54 -4.97 3.55 -13.61
C GLU A 54 -5.09 3.67 -12.10
N TRP A 55 -6.23 4.19 -11.61
CA TRP A 55 -6.49 4.32 -10.18
C TRP A 55 -6.48 2.97 -9.46
N HIS A 56 -7.11 1.95 -10.04
CA HIS A 56 -7.14 0.61 -9.46
C HIS A 56 -5.76 -0.05 -9.45
N LEU A 57 -5.01 0.04 -10.55
CA LEU A 57 -3.65 -0.48 -10.63
C LEU A 57 -2.71 0.23 -9.66
N HIS A 58 -2.82 1.57 -9.56
CA HIS A 58 -2.04 2.36 -8.62
C HIS A 58 -2.38 1.99 -7.17
N ALA A 59 -3.66 1.90 -6.81
CA ALA A 59 -4.09 1.53 -5.48
C ALA A 59 -3.58 0.12 -5.09
N ALA A 60 -3.71 -0.85 -5.99
CA ALA A 60 -3.20 -2.21 -5.78
C ALA A 60 -1.68 -2.23 -5.59
N LEU A 61 -0.93 -1.50 -6.43
CA LEU A 61 0.51 -1.36 -6.32
C LEU A 61 0.89 -0.74 -4.95
N PHE A 62 0.30 0.41 -4.62
CA PHE A 62 0.65 1.16 -3.40
C PHE A 62 0.35 0.35 -2.14
N LEU A 63 -0.84 -0.23 -2.02
CA LEU A 63 -1.25 -1.01 -0.84
C LEU A 63 -0.35 -2.23 -0.62
N MET A 64 0.04 -2.93 -1.70
CA MET A 64 0.87 -4.13 -1.60
C MET A 64 2.35 -3.82 -1.37
N LEU A 65 2.84 -2.67 -1.86
CA LEU A 65 4.23 -2.25 -1.66
C LEU A 65 4.44 -1.47 -0.36
N LEU A 66 3.40 -0.92 0.27
CA LEU A 66 3.53 -0.09 1.46
C LEU A 66 4.27 -0.82 2.60
N GLY A 67 3.87 -2.06 2.90
CA GLY A 67 4.54 -2.88 3.92
C GLY A 67 5.98 -3.24 3.55
N TYR A 68 6.26 -3.44 2.26
CA TYR A 68 7.62 -3.69 1.78
C TYR A 68 8.52 -2.45 1.93
N ALA A 69 8.02 -1.27 1.56
CA ALA A 69 8.72 0.00 1.72
C ALA A 69 8.95 0.31 3.21
N TYR A 70 7.99 -0.02 4.07
CA TYR A 70 8.10 0.13 5.51
C TYR A 70 9.25 -0.71 6.10
N LEU A 71 9.32 -2.01 5.75
CA LEU A 71 10.41 -2.89 6.19
C LEU A 71 11.80 -2.43 5.73
N ARG A 72 11.87 -1.65 4.65
CA ARG A 72 13.11 -1.14 4.06
C ARG A 72 13.43 0.29 4.47
N ASP A 73 12.66 0.88 5.38
CA ASP A 73 12.80 2.30 5.75
C ASP A 73 12.71 3.25 4.54
N ALA A 74 12.06 2.81 3.47
CA ALA A 74 11.90 3.56 2.21
C ALA A 74 10.57 4.31 2.15
N HIS A 75 9.68 4.11 3.13
CA HIS A 75 8.46 4.89 3.26
C HIS A 75 8.78 6.31 3.72
N VAL A 76 8.11 7.30 3.12
CA VAL A 76 8.27 8.71 3.49
C VAL A 76 7.78 8.89 4.92
N ARG A 77 8.71 9.15 5.85
CA ARG A 77 8.42 9.39 7.26
C ARG A 77 9.03 10.71 7.69
N ILE A 78 8.37 11.35 8.64
CA ILE A 78 8.83 12.62 9.22
C ILE A 78 9.61 12.29 10.49
N ASP A 79 10.95 12.23 10.38
CA ASP A 79 11.83 11.75 11.45
C ASP A 79 12.33 12.84 12.43
N ILE A 80 11.64 13.98 12.54
CA ILE A 80 12.11 15.15 13.31
C ILE A 80 12.38 14.82 14.79
N LEU A 81 11.51 14.02 15.41
CA LEU A 81 11.64 13.63 16.82
C LEU A 81 12.52 12.39 17.00
N ARG A 82 12.62 11.55 15.97
CA ARG A 82 13.31 10.25 16.01
C ARG A 82 14.82 10.42 16.14
N GLU A 83 15.39 11.46 15.51
CA GLU A 83 16.83 11.76 15.56
C GLU A 83 17.35 12.01 16.99
N ARG A 84 16.49 12.46 17.91
CA ARG A 84 16.85 12.77 19.30
C ARG A 84 16.53 11.63 20.27
N MET A 85 15.91 10.55 19.79
CA MET A 85 15.46 9.42 20.62
C MET A 85 16.45 8.27 20.62
N SER A 86 16.50 7.52 21.72
CA SER A 86 17.24 6.27 21.76
C SER A 86 16.60 5.21 20.84
N PRO A 87 17.36 4.23 20.31
CA PRO A 87 16.81 3.18 19.44
C PRO A 87 15.63 2.42 20.08
N ARG A 88 15.67 2.21 21.40
CA ARG A 88 14.57 1.55 22.13
C ARG A 88 13.33 2.43 22.22
N THR A 89 13.50 3.71 22.50
CA THR A 89 12.38 4.66 22.57
C THR A 89 11.72 4.80 21.21
N SER A 90 12.51 4.92 20.14
CA SER A 90 11.97 4.97 18.78
C SER A 90 11.15 3.72 18.44
N ALA A 91 11.63 2.53 18.77
CA ALA A 91 10.90 1.30 18.50
C ALA A 91 9.57 1.23 19.27
N TRP A 92 9.55 1.69 20.53
CA TRP A 92 8.32 1.77 21.30
C TRP A 92 7.31 2.78 20.73
N VAL A 93 7.78 3.97 20.34
CA VAL A 93 6.93 4.99 19.69
C VAL A 93 6.32 4.44 18.41
N GLU A 94 7.10 3.73 17.61
CA GLU A 94 6.65 3.09 16.38
C GLU A 94 5.58 2.03 16.63
N VAL A 95 5.82 1.11 17.58
CA VAL A 95 4.86 0.06 17.96
C VAL A 95 3.56 0.66 18.50
N ILE A 96 3.65 1.64 19.38
CA ILE A 96 2.47 2.34 19.94
C ILE A 96 1.73 3.09 18.83
N GLY A 97 2.45 3.75 17.93
CA GLY A 97 1.87 4.45 16.78
C GLY A 97 1.12 3.50 15.85
N CYS A 98 1.70 2.33 15.55
CA CYS A 98 1.02 1.30 14.78
C CYS A 98 -0.23 0.79 15.49
N LEU A 99 -0.16 0.53 16.79
CA LEU A 99 -1.29 0.01 17.56
C LEU A 99 -2.45 1.00 17.71
N LEU A 100 -2.16 2.28 17.91
CA LEU A 100 -3.18 3.30 18.19
C LEU A 100 -3.70 4.02 16.96
N PHE A 101 -2.90 4.12 15.90
CA PHE A 101 -3.29 4.87 14.70
C PHE A 101 -3.42 3.95 13.49
N LEU A 102 -2.39 3.17 13.15
CA LEU A 102 -2.38 2.38 11.92
C LEU A 102 -3.42 1.25 11.94
N ILE A 103 -3.48 0.47 13.02
CA ILE A 103 -4.40 -0.67 13.13
C ILE A 103 -5.86 -0.20 13.16
N PRO A 104 -6.27 0.76 14.01
CA PRO A 104 -7.66 1.24 14.01
C PRO A 104 -8.08 1.85 12.67
N TYR A 105 -7.19 2.62 12.03
CA TYR A 105 -7.44 3.16 10.71
C TYR A 105 -7.63 2.06 9.65
N SER A 106 -6.77 1.04 9.67
CA SER A 106 -6.88 -0.11 8.75
C SER A 106 -8.17 -0.89 8.96
N MET A 107 -8.57 -1.10 10.22
CA MET A 107 -9.85 -1.74 10.56
C MET A 107 -11.04 -0.94 10.03
N LEU A 108 -11.00 0.38 10.14
CA LEU A 108 -12.05 1.26 9.63
C LEU A 108 -12.15 1.19 8.10
N ILE A 109 -11.02 1.19 7.39
CA ILE A 109 -11.00 0.99 5.94
C ILE A 109 -11.63 -0.35 5.58
N ILE A 110 -11.21 -1.43 6.23
CA ILE A 110 -11.73 -2.78 5.96
C ILE A 110 -13.24 -2.83 6.19
N TYR A 111 -13.72 -2.25 7.29
CA TYR A 111 -15.15 -2.20 7.60
C TYR A 111 -15.96 -1.52 6.48
N TYR A 112 -15.54 -0.34 6.03
CA TYR A 112 -16.23 0.36 4.95
C TYR A 112 -16.06 -0.33 3.59
N ALA A 113 -14.91 -0.94 3.33
CA ALA A 113 -14.66 -1.70 2.10
C ALA A 113 -15.60 -2.92 2.00
N VAL A 114 -15.81 -3.65 3.09
CA VAL A 114 -16.75 -4.78 3.13
C VAL A 114 -18.19 -4.31 2.92
N ASN A 115 -18.61 -3.25 3.62
CA ASN A 115 -19.95 -2.66 3.42
C ASN A 115 -20.17 -2.21 1.97
N PHE A 116 -19.15 -1.63 1.34
CA PHE A 116 -19.22 -1.23 -0.06
C PHE A 116 -19.36 -2.44 -0.99
N TRP A 117 -18.53 -3.46 -0.78
CA TRP A 117 -18.57 -4.70 -1.57
C TRP A 117 -19.93 -5.40 -1.47
N GLU A 118 -20.49 -5.53 -0.26
CA GLU A 118 -21.82 -6.11 -0.05
C GLU A 118 -22.92 -5.35 -0.81
N ARG A 119 -22.86 -4.02 -0.81
CA ARG A 119 -23.81 -3.18 -1.55
C ARG A 119 -23.66 -3.32 -3.06
N SER A 120 -22.43 -3.32 -3.57
CA SER A 120 -22.14 -3.52 -5.00
C SER A 120 -22.69 -4.88 -5.47
N PHE A 121 -22.38 -5.94 -4.70
CA PHE A 121 -22.84 -7.29 -4.99
C PHE A 121 -24.36 -7.44 -4.96
N ALA A 122 -25.05 -6.77 -4.03
CA ALA A 122 -26.51 -6.77 -3.97
C ALA A 122 -27.18 -5.98 -5.10
N LEU A 123 -26.46 -5.07 -5.74
CA LEU A 123 -26.94 -4.24 -6.85
C LEU A 123 -26.57 -4.80 -8.23
N ASP A 124 -25.88 -5.95 -8.30
CA ASP A 124 -25.27 -6.50 -9.53
C ASP A 124 -24.34 -5.48 -10.24
N GLU A 125 -23.67 -4.63 -9.45
CA GLU A 125 -22.64 -3.67 -9.89
C GLU A 125 -21.22 -4.17 -9.60
#